data_AF-A0A4Q2YMM9-F1
#
_entry.id   AF-A0A4Q2YMM9-F1
#
_cell.length_a   1.000
_cell.length_b   1.000
_cell.length_c   1.000
_cell.angle_alpha   90.00
_cell.angle_beta   90.00
_cell.angle_gamma   90.00
#
_symmetry.space_group_name_H-M   'P 1'
#
loop_
_entity.id
_entity.type
_entity.pdbx_description
1 polymer ?
#
loop_
_entity_poly.entity_id
_entity_poly.type
_entity_poly.pdbx_seq_one_letter_code
_entity_poly.pdbx_strand_id
1 'polypeptide(L)'
;MPLPLGFTGAGLDRADQLRTNVEAFAAATTDPRALCLVLDGIDFVPGESGGLLWEPLDPADERALMLLGIDDDGVPHFVREAPASVRIDARSRTVMRLLPLL
;
A
#
# COMPACT_ATOMS: atom_id res chain seq x y z
N MET A 1 -2.69 -17.92 22.79
CA MET A 1 -2.47 -16.66 22.05
C MET A 1 -1.37 -16.92 21.04
N PRO A 2 -1.60 -16.78 19.73
CA PRO A 2 -0.51 -16.92 18.76
C PRO A 2 0.53 -15.82 19.02
N LEU A 3 1.81 -16.18 18.98
CA LEU A 3 2.92 -15.22 19.10
C LEU A 3 2.91 -14.29 17.89
N PRO A 4 3.17 -12.97 18.06
CA PRO A 4 3.33 -12.07 16.94
C PRO A 4 4.50 -12.56 16.08
N LEU A 5 4.28 -12.67 14.77
CA LEU A 5 5.29 -13.13 13.82
C LEU A 5 6.43 -12.10 13.78
N GLY A 6 7.47 -12.33 14.58
CA GLY A 6 8.56 -11.38 14.83
C GLY A 6 9.52 -11.10 13.68
N PHE A 7 9.17 -11.43 12.43
CA PHE A 7 10.03 -11.14 11.27
C PHE A 7 9.28 -11.06 9.92
N THR A 8 7.97 -11.35 9.87
CA THR A 8 7.16 -11.11 8.66
C THR A 8 6.43 -9.79 8.86
N GLY A 9 7.07 -8.68 8.50
CA GLY A 9 6.56 -7.31 8.69
C GLY A 9 5.32 -6.93 7.87
N ALA A 10 4.46 -7.87 7.47
CA ALA A 10 3.22 -7.56 6.79
C ALA A 10 2.04 -7.87 7.72
N GLY A 11 1.45 -6.83 8.31
CA GLY A 11 0.11 -6.88 8.91
C GLY A 11 -1.01 -6.94 7.88
N LEU A 12 -0.69 -7.30 6.64
CA LEU A 12 -1.61 -7.43 5.52
C LEU A 12 -1.62 -8.88 5.04
N ASP A 13 -2.79 -9.49 4.99
CA ASP A 13 -3.01 -10.68 4.16
C ASP A 13 -2.88 -10.26 2.70
N ARG A 14 -1.96 -10.89 1.97
CA ARG A 14 -1.75 -10.63 0.55
C ARG A 14 -3.00 -10.86 -0.29
N ALA A 15 -3.91 -11.70 0.19
CA ALA A 15 -5.20 -11.99 -0.44
C ALA A 15 -5.06 -12.28 -1.95
N ASP A 16 -4.05 -13.09 -2.32
CA ASP A 16 -3.61 -13.28 -3.71
C ASP A 16 -4.77 -13.75 -4.63
N GLN A 17 -5.78 -14.45 -4.08
CA GLN A 17 -6.99 -14.87 -4.79
C GLN A 17 -7.84 -13.71 -5.37
N LEU A 18 -7.81 -12.50 -4.76
CA LEU A 18 -8.54 -11.34 -5.27
C LEU A 18 -7.97 -10.86 -6.61
N ARG A 19 -6.68 -11.07 -6.86
CA ARG A 19 -6.01 -10.55 -8.07
C ARG A 19 -6.49 -11.21 -9.37
N THR A 20 -7.06 -12.40 -9.27
CA THR A 20 -7.64 -13.13 -10.41
C THR A 20 -9.18 -13.09 -10.43
N ASN A 21 -9.80 -12.58 -9.36
CA ASN A 21 -11.25 -12.48 -9.25
C ASN A 21 -11.69 -11.02 -9.46
N VAL A 22 -12.13 -10.72 -10.68
CA VAL A 22 -12.52 -9.37 -11.10
C VAL A 22 -13.61 -8.77 -10.23
N GLU A 23 -14.61 -9.57 -9.84
CA GLU A 23 -15.74 -9.09 -9.03
C GLU A 23 -15.29 -8.75 -7.60
N ALA A 24 -14.49 -9.64 -6.98
CA ALA A 24 -13.96 -9.40 -5.64
C ALA A 24 -12.98 -8.22 -5.61
N PHE A 25 -12.16 -8.06 -6.66
CA PHE A 25 -11.27 -6.92 -6.79
C PHE A 25 -12.06 -5.61 -6.92
N ALA A 26 -13.08 -5.58 -7.78
CA ALA A 26 -13.94 -4.41 -7.95
C ALA A 26 -14.64 -4.03 -6.63
N ALA A 27 -15.17 -5.00 -5.89
CA ALA A 27 -15.76 -4.77 -4.57
C ALA A 27 -14.75 -4.13 -3.60
N ALA A 28 -13.51 -4.64 -3.56
CA ALA A 28 -12.46 -4.08 -2.72
C ALA A 28 -12.08 -2.65 -3.12
N THR A 29 -12.09 -2.30 -4.42
CA THR A 29 -11.82 -0.92 -4.87
C THR A 29 -12.94 0.06 -4.53
N THR A 30 -14.16 -0.43 -4.26
CA THR A 30 -15.31 0.40 -3.88
C THR A 30 -15.56 0.44 -2.38
N ASP A 31 -14.75 -0.25 -1.55
CA ASP A 31 -14.88 -0.16 -0.10
C ASP A 31 -14.54 1.28 0.34
N PRO A 32 -15.44 2.01 1.02
CA PRO A 32 -15.19 3.38 1.45
C PRO A 32 -14.06 3.51 2.48
N ARG A 33 -13.65 2.41 3.11
CA ARG A 33 -12.51 2.35 4.03
C ARG A 33 -11.19 2.10 3.31
N ALA A 34 -11.21 1.76 2.01
CA ALA A 34 -10.01 1.41 1.27
C ALA A 34 -8.97 2.53 1.31
N LEU A 35 -7.73 2.14 1.57
CA LEU A 35 -6.60 3.07 1.71
C LEU A 35 -5.59 2.87 0.58
N CYS A 36 -4.98 3.96 0.14
CA CYS A 36 -3.90 3.99 -0.82
C CYS A 36 -2.61 4.46 -0.15
N LEU A 37 -1.52 3.73 -0.37
CA LEU A 37 -0.19 4.15 0.05
C LEU A 37 0.24 5.36 -0.76
N VAL A 38 0.66 6.43 -0.08
CA VAL A 38 1.21 7.61 -0.75
C VAL A 38 2.67 7.35 -1.12
N LEU A 39 2.98 7.51 -2.40
CA LEU A 39 4.32 7.35 -2.97
C LEU A 39 4.77 8.63 -3.69
N ASP A 40 6.05 8.94 -3.56
CA ASP A 40 6.79 9.84 -4.45
C ASP A 40 7.64 8.97 -5.40
N GLY A 41 7.09 8.67 -6.58
CA GLY A 41 7.63 7.66 -7.47
C GLY A 41 7.49 6.25 -6.89
N ILE A 42 8.59 5.68 -6.41
CA ILE A 42 8.59 4.39 -5.69
C ILE A 42 8.98 4.54 -4.21
N ASP A 43 9.34 5.74 -3.78
CA ASP A 43 9.66 6.03 -2.40
C ASP A 43 8.36 6.23 -1.62
N PHE A 44 8.25 5.61 -0.45
CA PHE A 44 7.12 5.88 0.43
C PHE A 44 7.22 7.28 1.04
N VAL A 45 6.06 7.88 1.29
CA VAL A 45 5.98 9.13 2.06
C VAL A 45 5.74 8.79 3.54
N PRO A 46 6.59 9.26 4.47
CA PRO A 46 6.38 9.02 5.89
C PRO A 46 5.19 9.81 6.44
N GLY A 47 4.38 9.17 7.28
CA GLY A 47 3.28 9.85 8.00
C GLY A 47 3.78 10.72 9.15
N GLU A 48 2.97 11.68 9.59
CA GLU A 48 3.31 12.64 10.66
C GLU A 48 3.64 11.98 12.00
N SER A 49 2.97 10.86 12.32
CA SER A 49 3.19 10.08 13.54
C SER A 49 4.29 9.01 13.41
N GLY A 50 5.01 8.99 12.30
CA GLY A 50 5.88 7.89 11.91
C GLY A 50 5.12 6.75 11.22
N GLY A 51 5.83 5.98 10.41
CA GLY A 51 5.25 4.93 9.57
C GLY A 51 4.87 5.41 8.16
N LEU A 52 3.99 4.67 7.51
CA LEU A 52 3.56 4.92 6.12
C LEU A 52 2.39 5.92 6.09
N LEU A 53 2.39 6.84 5.13
CA LEU A 53 1.26 7.73 4.88
C LEU A 53 0.22 7.01 4.01
N TRP A 54 -1.02 6.99 4.49
CA TRP A 54 -2.17 6.38 3.83
C TRP A 54 -3.28 7.41 3.61
N GLU A 55 -3.91 7.37 2.44
CA GLU A 55 -5.03 8.25 2.09
C GLU A 55 -6.21 7.42 1.55
N PRO A 56 -7.47 7.89 1.68
CA PRO A 56 -8.61 7.26 1.02
C PRO A 56 -8.40 7.17 -0.49
N LEU A 57 -8.98 6.14 -1.14
CA LEU A 57 -8.97 6.07 -2.59
C LEU A 57 -9.69 7.26 -3.22
N ASP A 58 -8.96 8.08 -3.99
CA ASP A 58 -9.56 9.11 -4.84
C ASP A 58 -10.24 8.46 -6.06
N PRO A 59 -11.58 8.52 -6.19
CA PRO A 59 -12.27 7.94 -7.34
C PRO A 59 -12.01 8.68 -8.65
N ALA A 60 -11.50 9.92 -8.61
CA ALA A 60 -11.17 10.70 -9.80
C ALA A 60 -9.80 10.34 -10.39
N ASP A 61 -8.98 9.57 -9.66
CA ASP A 61 -7.67 9.14 -10.11
C ASP A 61 -7.77 7.84 -10.93
N GLU A 62 -7.57 7.99 -12.24
CA GLU A 62 -7.67 6.91 -13.24
C GLU A 62 -6.42 6.00 -13.30
N ARG A 63 -5.36 6.29 -12.53
CA ARG A 63 -4.15 5.45 -12.50
C ARG A 63 -4.46 4.05 -12.00
N ALA A 64 -3.79 3.05 -12.57
CA ALA A 64 -4.02 1.65 -12.23
C ALA A 64 -3.79 1.40 -10.73
N LEU A 65 -4.73 0.68 -10.11
CA LEU A 65 -4.66 0.25 -8.73
C LEU A 65 -4.07 -1.15 -8.61
N MET A 66 -3.19 -1.33 -7.64
CA MET A 66 -2.57 -2.60 -7.29
C MET A 66 -2.87 -2.92 -5.82
N LEU A 67 -3.41 -4.10 -5.55
CA LEU A 67 -3.71 -4.56 -4.19
C LEU A 67 -2.43 -4.98 -3.47
N LEU A 68 -2.13 -4.32 -2.35
CA LEU A 68 -1.06 -4.69 -1.43
C LEU A 68 -1.52 -5.83 -0.52
N GLY A 69 -2.75 -5.75 0.00
CA GLY A 69 -3.37 -6.76 0.83
C GLY A 69 -4.56 -6.22 1.62
N ILE A 70 -5.02 -7.00 2.60
CA ILE A 70 -6.14 -6.69 3.48
C ILE A 70 -5.64 -6.78 4.92
N ASP A 71 -5.96 -5.80 5.76
CA ASP A 71 -5.57 -5.84 7.17
C ASP A 71 -6.48 -6.73 8.02
N ASP A 72 -6.18 -6.83 9.32
CA ASP A 72 -6.96 -7.62 10.28
C ASP A 72 -8.42 -7.12 10.46
N ASP A 73 -8.70 -5.85 10.13
CA ASP A 73 -10.03 -5.23 10.15
C ASP A 73 -10.79 -5.38 8.82
N GLY A 74 -10.21 -6.12 7.86
CA GLY A 74 -10.78 -6.36 6.55
C GLY A 74 -10.71 -5.16 5.62
N VAL A 75 -9.85 -4.17 5.90
CA VAL A 75 -9.68 -2.97 5.09
C VAL A 75 -8.68 -3.24 3.97
N PRO A 76 -9.08 -3.07 2.70
CA PRO A 76 -8.18 -3.30 1.57
C PRO A 76 -7.21 -2.12 1.40
N HIS A 77 -5.93 -2.46 1.26
CA HIS A 77 -4.82 -1.53 1.09
C HIS A 77 -4.25 -1.62 -0.33
N PHE A 78 -4.10 -0.48 -0.98
CA PHE A 78 -3.71 -0.36 -2.38
C PHE A 78 -2.48 0.53 -2.56
N VAL A 79 -1.93 0.47 -3.77
CA VAL A 79 -1.00 1.45 -4.30
C VAL A 79 -1.40 1.79 -5.73
N ARG A 80 -1.11 3.02 -6.17
CA ARG A 80 -1.33 3.45 -7.54
C ARG A 80 -0.07 3.37 -8.37
N GLU A 81 -0.25 3.22 -9.67
CA GLU A 81 0.81 3.41 -10.64
C GLU A 81 1.46 4.79 -10.46
N ALA A 82 2.78 4.83 -10.62
CA ALA A 82 3.52 6.09 -10.60
C ALA A 82 3.09 6.96 -11.80
N PRO A 83 3.00 8.29 -11.65
CA PRO A 83 2.74 9.17 -12.77
C PRO A 83 3.81 8.99 -13.87
N ALA A 84 3.41 9.04 -15.14
CA ALA A 84 4.29 8.79 -16.28
C ALA A 84 5.52 9.73 -16.36
N SER A 85 5.47 10.88 -15.69
CA SER A 85 6.56 11.86 -15.61
C SER A 85 7.64 11.52 -14.57
N VAL A 86 7.43 10.52 -13.71
CA VAL A 86 8.33 10.21 -12.61
C VAL A 86 9.42 9.23 -13.05
N ARG A 87 10.68 9.62 -12.82
CA ARG A 87 11.83 8.72 -13.00
C ARG A 87 11.91 7.76 -11.82
N ILE A 88 11.65 6.48 -12.08
CA ILE A 88 11.79 5.41 -11.09
C ILE A 88 13.26 5.02 -10.98
N ASP A 89 13.84 5.20 -9.79
CA ASP A 89 15.12 4.59 -9.40
C ASP A 89 14.84 3.20 -8.84
N ALA A 90 15.72 2.21 -9.01
CA ALA A 90 15.47 0.84 -8.54
C ALA A 90 15.60 0.68 -7.01
N ARG A 91 16.07 1.71 -6.31
CA ARG A 91 16.25 1.69 -4.85
C ARG A 91 15.55 2.89 -4.21
N SER A 92 14.76 2.61 -3.17
CA SER A 92 14.19 3.66 -2.33
C SER A 92 15.29 4.40 -1.58
N ARG A 93 15.48 5.69 -1.90
CA ARG A 93 16.45 6.54 -1.18
C ARG A 93 15.94 6.91 0.20
N THR A 94 14.62 6.98 0.37
CA THR A 94 13.99 7.27 1.66
C THR A 94 14.25 6.17 2.68
N VAL A 95 14.05 4.89 2.31
CA VAL A 95 14.36 3.75 3.20
C VAL A 95 15.82 3.80 3.65
N MET A 96 16.76 3.98 2.72
CA MET A 96 18.19 4.00 3.03
C MET A 96 18.60 5.14 3.96
N ARG A 97 17.89 6.27 3.91
CA ARG A 97 18.10 7.41 4.83
C ARG A 97 17.52 7.17 6.22
N LEU A 98 16.44 6.39 6.34
CA LEU A 98 15.75 6.16 7.61
C LEU A 98 16.31 4.96 8.39
N LEU A 99 16.90 3.98 7.71
CA LEU A 99 17.50 2.80 8.36
C LEU A 99 18.47 3.10 9.52
N PRO A 100 19.37 4.12 9.44
CA PRO A 100 20.26 4.45 10.55
C PRO A 100 19.56 5.10 11.77
N LEU A 101 18.27 5.45 11.67
CA LEU A 101 17.49 6.10 12.73
C LEU A 101 16.60 5.12 13.52
N LEU A 102 16.62 3.84 13.13
CA LEU A 102 15.94 2.73 13.81
C LEU A 102 16.90 2.07 14.82
#